data_AF-A0A023D380-F1
#
_entry.id   AF-A0A023D380-F1
#
_cell.length_a   1.000
_cell.length_b   1.000
_cell.length_c   1.000
_cell.angle_alpha   90.00
_cell.angle_beta   90.00
_cell.angle_gamma   90.00
#
_symmetry.space_group_name_H-M   'P 1'
#
loop_
_entity.id
_entity.type
_entity.pdbx_description
1 polymer ?
#
loop_
_entity_poly.entity_id
_entity_poly.type
_entity_poly.pdbx_seq_one_letter_code
_entity_poly.pdbx_strand_id
1 'polypeptide(L)'
;MFYGASYYQNQDGSGLSPRETELFAFRRINEQLEGASSGTSRRQALALNYRLWSLLLRAAGNRDNPLPETLRNDVIKLGTWVLVQSNQAMNTNSSLKPLIDINAEMIDGLSPTSPAPSRRAEHDGRTEKRVTMAVLT
;
A
#
# COMPACT_ATOMS: atom_id res chain seq x y z
N MET A 1 -12.24 -5.61 15.38
CA MET A 1 -11.87 -4.41 14.59
C MET A 1 -11.42 -4.89 13.22
N PHE A 2 -12.26 -4.68 12.21
CA PHE A 2 -12.10 -5.18 10.85
C PHE A 2 -11.63 -4.03 9.96
N TYR A 3 -10.43 -4.13 9.39
CA TYR A 3 -9.92 -3.18 8.40
C TYR A 3 -9.73 -3.93 7.09
N GLY A 4 -10.72 -3.79 6.21
CA GLY A 4 -10.75 -4.45 4.92
C GLY A 4 -12.03 -4.02 4.21
N ALA A 5 -11.84 -3.18 3.19
CA ALA A 5 -12.85 -2.59 2.31
C ALA A 5 -13.63 -1.39 2.87
N SER A 6 -13.15 -0.19 2.55
CA SER A 6 -14.05 0.92 2.21
C SER A 6 -13.62 1.52 0.89
N TYR A 7 -14.52 1.43 -0.07
CA TYR A 7 -14.48 2.11 -1.35
C TYR A 7 -14.22 3.60 -1.10
N TYR A 8 -13.36 4.21 -1.90
CA TYR A 8 -13.00 5.62 -1.83
C TYR A 8 -14.25 6.51 -1.95
N GLN A 9 -14.90 6.82 -0.84
CA GLN A 9 -15.87 7.89 -0.75
C GLN A 9 -16.00 8.33 0.70
N ASN A 10 -15.55 9.56 0.97
CA ASN A 10 -16.00 10.31 2.13
C ASN A 10 -17.47 10.64 1.87
N GLN A 11 -18.36 9.91 2.54
CA GLN A 11 -19.74 10.34 2.75
C GLN A 11 -20.04 10.13 4.23
N ASP A 12 -20.29 11.25 4.89
CA ASP A 12 -20.87 11.41 6.22
C ASP A 12 -19.92 11.34 7.44
N GLY A 13 -19.78 12.51 8.06
CA GLY A 13 -18.83 12.81 9.12
C GLY A 13 -19.13 12.11 10.44
N SER A 14 -18.10 11.48 10.98
CA SER A 14 -17.63 11.53 12.39
C SER A 14 -16.64 10.38 12.63
N GLY A 15 -15.54 10.34 11.86
CA GLY A 15 -14.49 9.33 12.00
C GLY A 15 -13.40 9.49 10.94
N LEU A 16 -12.22 8.89 11.18
CA LEU A 16 -11.17 8.77 10.16
C LEU A 16 -11.65 7.85 9.04
N SER A 17 -11.42 8.25 7.78
CA SER A 17 -11.59 7.33 6.65
C SER A 17 -10.66 6.12 6.80
N PRO A 18 -10.97 4.97 6.19
CA PRO A 18 -10.08 3.82 6.31
C PRO A 18 -8.70 4.05 5.69
N ARG A 19 -8.58 4.88 4.65
CA ARG A 19 -7.28 5.33 4.12
C ARG A 19 -6.50 6.14 5.16
N GLU A 20 -7.14 7.06 5.86
CA GLU A 20 -6.49 7.82 6.94
C GLU A 20 -6.09 6.87 8.09
N THR A 21 -6.94 5.91 8.43
CA THR A 21 -6.64 4.93 9.48
C THR A 21 -5.41 4.08 9.13
N GLU A 22 -5.30 3.62 7.89
CA GLU A 22 -4.11 2.92 7.39
C GLU A 22 -2.86 3.82 7.46
N LEU A 23 -2.97 5.07 7.01
CA LEU A 23 -1.88 6.05 7.08
C LEU A 23 -1.39 6.27 8.51
N PHE A 24 -2.31 6.45 9.48
CA PHE A 24 -1.96 6.59 10.89
C PHE A 24 -1.30 5.34 11.46
N ALA A 25 -1.81 4.15 11.10
CA ALA A 25 -1.23 2.88 11.55
C ALA A 25 0.21 2.71 11.04
N PHE A 26 0.46 2.99 9.76
CA PHE A 26 1.80 2.94 9.17
C PHE A 26 2.75 3.94 9.84
N ARG A 27 2.35 5.22 9.99
CA ARG A 27 3.16 6.24 10.67
C ARG A 27 3.56 5.80 12.08
N ARG A 28 2.57 5.35 12.85
CA ARG A 28 2.79 4.95 14.23
C ARG A 28 3.77 3.77 14.34
N ILE A 29 3.62 2.76 13.49
CA ILE A 29 4.51 1.60 13.48
C ILE A 29 5.91 1.99 12.97
N ASN A 30 6.00 2.88 11.99
CA ASN A 30 7.27 3.34 11.46
C ASN A 30 8.11 4.06 12.52
N GLU A 31 7.50 5.00 13.25
CA GLU A 31 8.13 5.66 14.41
C GLU A 31 8.61 4.66 15.47
N GLN A 32 7.81 3.61 15.72
CA GLN A 32 8.19 2.57 16.67
C GLN A 32 9.36 1.73 16.19
N LEU A 33 9.45 1.43 14.90
CA LEU A 33 10.59 0.71 14.32
C LEU A 33 11.87 1.57 14.36
N GLU A 34 11.76 2.86 14.06
CA GLU A 34 12.89 3.81 14.13
C GLU A 34 13.44 3.95 15.55
N GLY A 35 12.55 4.04 16.55
CA GLY A 35 12.93 4.15 17.96
C GLY A 35 13.35 2.83 18.62
N ALA A 36 13.17 1.68 17.95
CA ALA A 36 13.38 0.37 18.56
C ALA A 36 14.73 -0.26 18.21
N SER A 37 15.71 -0.06 19.09
CA SER A 37 17.07 -0.60 18.92
C SER A 37 17.21 -2.07 19.32
N SER A 38 16.67 -2.49 20.47
CA SER A 38 16.88 -3.84 21.00
C SER A 38 15.78 -4.27 22.00
N GLY A 39 15.82 -5.54 22.41
CA GLY A 39 15.00 -6.05 23.50
C GLY A 39 13.50 -6.05 23.22
N THR A 40 12.71 -5.70 24.24
CA THR A 40 11.24 -5.80 24.20
C THR A 40 10.60 -4.80 23.24
N SER A 41 11.08 -3.56 23.18
CA SER A 41 10.55 -2.54 22.25
C SER A 41 10.74 -2.96 20.79
N ARG A 42 11.89 -3.53 20.44
CA ARG A 42 12.18 -4.11 19.11
C ARG A 42 11.20 -5.21 18.75
N ARG A 43 11.02 -6.20 19.63
CA ARG A 43 10.08 -7.31 19.38
C ARG A 43 8.65 -6.81 19.24
N GLN A 44 8.25 -5.83 20.04
CA GLN A 44 6.91 -5.25 19.98
C GLN A 44 6.68 -4.49 18.66
N ALA A 45 7.62 -3.63 18.25
CA ALA A 45 7.52 -2.89 16.99
C ALA A 45 7.44 -3.84 15.79
N LEU A 46 8.28 -4.89 15.76
CA LEU A 46 8.24 -5.93 14.74
C LEU A 46 6.93 -6.73 14.74
N ALA A 47 6.39 -7.05 15.92
CA ALA A 47 5.12 -7.77 16.03
C ALA A 47 3.94 -6.94 15.53
N LEU A 48 3.94 -5.63 15.81
CA LEU A 48 2.95 -4.70 15.29
C LEU A 48 3.06 -4.55 13.77
N ASN A 49 4.28 -4.43 13.24
CA ASN A 49 4.53 -4.40 11.80
C ASN A 49 4.01 -5.68 11.11
N TYR A 50 4.39 -6.85 11.63
CA TYR A 50 3.90 -8.14 11.13
C TYR A 50 2.37 -8.20 11.14
N ARG A 51 1.74 -7.77 12.24
CA ARG A 51 0.29 -7.79 12.38
C ARG A 51 -0.39 -6.88 11.36
N LEU A 52 0.08 -5.64 11.17
CA LEU A 52 -0.47 -4.73 10.17
C LEU A 52 -0.43 -5.35 8.77
N TRP A 53 0.74 -5.85 8.35
CA TRP A 53 0.91 -6.44 7.03
C TRP A 53 0.11 -7.74 6.84
N SER A 54 -0.09 -8.54 7.90
CA SER A 54 -0.95 -9.73 7.82
C SER A 54 -2.42 -9.38 7.58
N LEU A 55 -2.90 -8.26 8.13
CA LEU A 55 -4.26 -7.76 7.88
C LEU A 55 -4.39 -7.28 6.43
N LEU A 56 -3.39 -6.54 5.93
CA LEU A 56 -3.37 -6.08 4.54
C LEU A 56 -3.34 -7.24 3.55
N LEU A 57 -2.53 -8.28 3.80
CA LEU A 57 -2.51 -9.50 2.98
C LEU A 57 -3.85 -10.21 2.97
N ARG A 58 -4.50 -10.34 4.13
CA ARG A 58 -5.84 -10.95 4.20
C ARG A 58 -6.86 -10.15 3.40
N ALA A 59 -6.81 -8.81 3.48
CA ALA A 59 -7.69 -7.95 2.70
C ALA A 59 -7.39 -8.05 1.20
N ALA A 60 -6.12 -8.03 0.79
CA ALA A 60 -5.68 -8.18 -0.59
C ALA A 60 -5.94 -9.58 -1.17
N GLY A 61 -5.99 -10.62 -0.35
CA GLY A 61 -6.36 -11.97 -0.79
C GLY A 61 -7.86 -12.16 -1.04
N ASN A 62 -8.70 -11.21 -0.62
CA ASN A 62 -10.15 -11.33 -0.82
C ASN A 62 -10.52 -11.05 -2.29
N ARG A 63 -11.38 -11.90 -2.86
CA ARG A 63 -11.88 -11.76 -4.24
C ARG A 63 -12.74 -10.51 -4.42
N ASP A 64 -13.41 -10.08 -3.35
CA ASP A 64 -14.24 -8.86 -3.34
C ASP A 64 -13.42 -7.59 -3.04
N ASN A 65 -12.10 -7.66 -3.10
CA ASN A 65 -11.25 -6.50 -2.90
C ASN A 65 -11.38 -5.53 -4.09
N PRO A 66 -11.70 -4.24 -3.86
CA PRO A 66 -11.94 -3.27 -4.93
C PRO A 66 -10.68 -2.80 -5.67
N LEU A 67 -9.49 -3.16 -5.18
CA LEU A 67 -8.24 -2.79 -5.82
C LEU A 67 -8.07 -3.54 -7.16
N PRO A 68 -7.49 -2.89 -8.19
CA PRO A 68 -7.07 -3.56 -9.40
C PRO A 68 -6.17 -4.76 -9.11
N GLU A 69 -6.31 -5.83 -9.88
CA GLU A 69 -5.55 -7.07 -9.68
C GLU A 69 -4.04 -6.85 -9.65
N THR A 70 -3.51 -5.98 -10.50
CA THR A 70 -2.08 -5.63 -10.53
C THR A 70 -1.62 -5.07 -9.19
N LEU A 71 -2.31 -4.05 -8.67
CA LEU A 71 -2.00 -3.42 -7.40
C LEU A 71 -2.15 -4.40 -6.23
N ARG A 72 -3.19 -5.24 -6.27
CA ARG A 72 -3.43 -6.28 -5.27
C ARG A 72 -2.28 -7.29 -5.23
N ASN A 73 -1.81 -7.73 -6.40
CA ASN A 73 -0.67 -8.64 -6.53
C ASN A 73 0.62 -8.01 -6.01
N ASP A 74 0.83 -6.71 -6.24
CA ASP A 74 2.01 -6.00 -5.74
C ASP A 74 1.98 -5.86 -4.22
N VAL A 75 0.82 -5.53 -3.63
CA VAL A 75 0.62 -5.54 -2.17
C VAL A 75 0.85 -6.94 -1.58
N ILE A 76 0.40 -8.00 -2.27
CA ILE A 76 0.62 -9.38 -1.82
C ILE A 76 2.11 -9.73 -1.79
N LYS A 77 2.85 -9.38 -2.85
CA LYS A 77 4.30 -9.63 -2.92
C LYS A 77 5.05 -8.89 -1.81
N LEU A 78 4.78 -7.58 -1.69
CA LEU A 78 5.39 -6.74 -0.66
C LEU A 78 5.06 -7.25 0.74
N GLY A 79 3.78 -7.49 1.04
CA GLY A 79 3.37 -7.97 2.34
C GLY A 79 4.00 -9.31 2.71
N THR A 80 4.10 -10.24 1.75
CA THR A 80 4.76 -11.54 1.98
C THR A 80 6.23 -11.34 2.35
N TRP A 81 6.95 -10.48 1.63
CA TRP A 81 8.33 -10.13 1.96
C TRP A 81 8.45 -9.50 3.35
N VAL A 82 7.58 -8.55 3.69
CA VAL A 82 7.58 -7.89 5.00
C VAL A 82 7.34 -8.87 6.15
N LEU A 83 6.42 -9.84 6.00
CA LEU A 83 6.18 -10.86 7.02
C LEU A 83 7.43 -11.70 7.29
N VAL A 84 8.11 -12.15 6.22
CA VAL A 84 9.35 -12.93 6.32
C VAL A 84 10.46 -12.10 6.99
N GLN A 85 10.67 -10.87 6.53
CA GLN A 85 11.70 -9.99 7.07
C GLN A 85 11.43 -9.61 8.54
N SER A 86 10.17 -9.35 8.89
CA SER A 86 9.80 -9.05 10.28
C SER A 86 10.08 -10.23 11.19
N ASN A 87 9.73 -11.45 10.76
CA ASN A 87 10.00 -12.67 11.53
C ASN A 87 11.52 -12.93 11.68
N GLN A 88 12.29 -12.75 10.61
CA GLN A 88 13.75 -12.88 10.67
C GLN A 88 14.37 -11.83 11.61
N ALA A 89 13.90 -10.58 11.55
CA ALA A 89 14.37 -9.49 12.40
C ALA A 89 13.98 -9.64 13.88
N MET A 90 12.97 -10.45 14.21
CA MET A 90 12.62 -10.79 15.59
C MET A 90 13.68 -11.70 16.24
N ASN A 91 14.30 -12.56 15.44
CA ASN A 91 15.26 -13.57 15.88
C ASN A 91 16.72 -13.14 15.66
N THR A 92 16.94 -11.95 15.07
CA THR A 92 18.27 -11.44 14.73
C THR A 92 18.40 -9.96 15.07
N ASN A 93 19.64 -9.48 15.22
CA ASN A 93 19.94 -8.05 15.39
C ASN A 93 20.13 -7.33 14.04
N SER A 94 19.48 -7.82 12.98
CA SER A 94 19.55 -7.23 11.64
C SER A 94 18.98 -5.81 11.63
N SER A 95 19.46 -4.97 10.71
CA SER A 95 18.94 -3.62 10.53
C SER A 95 17.43 -3.64 10.25
N LEU A 96 16.68 -2.73 10.89
CA LEU A 96 15.26 -2.52 10.62
C LEU A 96 15.01 -1.57 9.45
N LYS A 97 16.07 -0.94 8.92
CA LYS A 97 15.97 0.07 7.86
C LYS A 97 15.12 -0.40 6.66
N PRO A 98 15.26 -1.63 6.13
CA PRO A 98 14.44 -2.05 5.00
C PRO A 98 12.93 -2.09 5.30
N LEU A 99 12.53 -2.41 6.53
CA LEU A 99 11.13 -2.39 6.95
C LEU A 99 10.61 -0.95 7.13
N ILE A 100 11.48 -0.07 7.64
CA ILE A 100 11.18 1.36 7.82
C ILE A 100 10.98 2.02 6.45
N ASP A 101 11.89 1.79 5.51
CA ASP A 101 11.82 2.37 4.16
C ASP A 101 10.53 1.99 3.44
N ILE A 102 10.15 0.70 3.49
CA ILE A 102 8.88 0.24 2.89
C ILE A 102 7.67 0.88 3.54
N ASN A 103 7.66 1.02 4.87
CA ASN A 103 6.55 1.69 5.55
C ASN A 103 6.50 3.18 5.21
N ALA A 104 7.65 3.84 5.02
CA ALA A 104 7.72 5.23 4.55
C ALA A 104 7.14 5.38 3.12
N GLU A 105 7.49 4.48 2.20
CA GLU A 105 6.90 4.46 0.85
C GLU A 105 5.37 4.27 0.88
N MET A 106 4.86 3.42 1.78
CA MET A 106 3.42 3.26 1.98
C MET A 106 2.77 4.53 2.54
N ILE A 107 3.41 5.22 3.48
CA ILE A 107 2.95 6.52 4.02
C ILE A 107 2.86 7.57 2.91
N ASP A 108 3.87 7.64 2.05
CA ASP A 108 3.92 8.59 0.93
C ASP A 108 2.84 8.28 -0.11
N GLY A 109 2.61 7.00 -0.44
CA GLY A 109 1.56 6.58 -1.37
C GLY A 109 0.13 6.78 -0.81
N LEU A 110 -0.05 6.64 0.50
CA LEU A 110 -1.35 6.83 1.16
C LEU A 110 -1.65 8.31 1.45
N SER A 111 -0.65 9.17 1.51
CA SER A 111 -0.82 10.60 1.79
C SER A 111 -1.64 11.31 0.69
N PRO A 112 -2.53 12.26 1.07
CA PRO A 112 -3.46 12.90 0.14
C PRO A 112 -2.79 13.75 -0.95
N THR A 113 -1.53 14.13 -0.75
CA THR A 113 -0.73 14.93 -1.71
C THR A 113 -0.05 14.07 -2.78
N SER A 114 -0.04 12.74 -2.66
CA SER A 114 0.51 11.87 -3.70
C SER A 114 -0.44 11.86 -4.90
N PRO A 115 -0.04 12.39 -6.08
CA PRO A 115 -0.83 12.16 -7.29
C PRO A 115 -0.86 10.65 -7.49
N ALA A 116 -2.06 10.05 -7.39
CA ALA A 116 -2.26 8.66 -7.80
C ALA A 116 -1.60 8.52 -9.18
N PRO A 117 -0.79 7.48 -9.45
CA PRO A 117 -0.10 7.35 -10.72
C PRO A 117 -1.16 7.44 -11.81
N SER A 118 -1.15 8.58 -12.50
CA SER A 118 -2.03 8.86 -13.62
C SER A 118 -1.84 7.67 -14.55
N ARG A 119 -2.87 6.81 -14.62
CA ARG A 119 -2.92 5.68 -15.53
C ARG A 119 -2.44 6.23 -16.87
N ARG A 120 -1.24 5.81 -17.27
CA ARG A 120 -0.58 6.30 -18.47
C ARG A 120 -1.63 6.38 -19.56
N ALA A 121 -1.69 7.54 -20.19
CA ALA A 121 -2.15 7.67 -21.55
C ALA A 121 -1.39 6.62 -22.37
N GLU A 122 -1.98 5.45 -22.53
CA GLU A 122 -1.53 4.38 -23.40
C GLU A 122 -2.77 3.64 -23.92
N HIS A 123 -3.67 4.43 -24.48
CA HIS A 123 -4.52 4.01 -25.58
C HIS A 123 -4.17 4.92 -26.76
N ASP A 124 -2.90 4.85 -27.18
CA ASP A 124 -2.46 5.37 -28.48
C ASP A 124 -2.32 4.20 -29.46
N GLY A 125 -2.81 4.41 -30.67
CA GLY A 125 -3.01 3.38 -31.69
C GLY A 125 -4.27 3.54 -32.53
N ARG A 126 -4.95 4.69 -32.49
CA ARG A 126 -5.91 5.07 -33.54
C ARG A 126 -5.69 6.51 -34.00
N THR A 127 -4.47 6.76 -34.46
CA THR A 127 -4.18 7.90 -35.33
C THR A 127 -4.34 7.42 -36.78
N GLU A 128 -5.04 8.23 -37.56
CA GLU A 128 -5.02 8.27 -39.03
C GLU A 128 -5.79 7.19 -39.80
N LYS A 129 -7.09 7.45 -40.03
CA LYS A 129 -7.70 7.32 -41.36
C LYS A 129 -9.04 8.07 -41.42
N ARG A 130 -8.96 9.39 -41.43
CA ARG A 130 -9.97 10.23 -42.08
C ARG A 130 -9.24 11.22 -42.97
N VAL A 131 -9.83 11.46 -44.14
CA VAL A 131 -9.36 12.30 -45.25
C VAL A 131 -8.45 11.58 -46.25
N THR A 132 -9.01 10.61 -46.98
CA THR A 132 -8.73 10.53 -48.42
C THR A 132 -9.92 11.14 -49.13
N MET A 133 -9.64 12.24 -49.83
CA MET A 133 -10.56 13.02 -50.63
C MET A 133 -11.37 12.14 -51.58
N ALA A 134 -12.67 12.40 -51.61
CA ALA A 134 -13.52 12.05 -52.73
C ALA A 134 -12.97 12.75 -53.98
N VAL A 135 -12.43 11.96 -54.89
CA VAL A 135 -12.02 12.37 -56.23
C VAL A 135 -13.28 12.44 -57.09
N LEU A 136 -13.58 13.66 -57.52
CA LEU A 136 -14.16 14.06 -58.82
C LEU A 136 -15.45 13.35 -59.30
N THR A 137 -16.55 14.10 -59.22
CA THR A 137 -17.53 14.20 -60.31
C THR A 137 -17.26 15.51 -61.05
#